data_AF-A0A9D0KL04-F1
#
_entry.id   AF-A0A9D0KL04-F1
#
_cell.length_a   1.000
_cell.length_b   1.000
_cell.length_c   1.000
_cell.angle_alpha   90.00
_cell.angle_beta   90.00
_cell.angle_gamma   90.00
#
_symmetry.space_group_name_H-M   'P 1'
#
loop_
_entity.id
_entity.type
_entity.pdbx_description
1 polymer ?
#
loop_
_entity_poly.entity_id
_entity_poly.type
_entity_poly.pdbx_seq_one_letter_code
_entity_poly.pdbx_strand_id
1 'polypeptide(L)'
;MNQSNDAHEDIRRPMGALACIVTGFEVVARHPTLIILPLALDLWLWLGPRLSIAPVLQGMKQLLLQTMLLDPDAAGTAESLAMLSQMLDELSSGFNLFSALNPGPLLGVPVLMPMRLGGEIPWGVQPTLEVGTIGLVILLSVLLALVGLGLNALYLHNVGRAVLDETAAELPGPEDVFTLWRRLARLGIALLVVGLLFSVAISLFVTLLGLINLAVAGLALTLFSALGMFVVFHLLFTVPGMVQMRRGVAEAVRESMLLTRGDFLQTLLLLGLIMVVTQGLNVVWTLPPTDSWTAAVGLAGHAFVSTAVTAALFIFYQERLAFLRALVHFLSGQRNEAQVPSG
;
A
#
# COMPACT_ATOMS: atom_id res chain seq x y z
N MET A 1 30.90 -44.42 -25.67
CA MET A 1 31.11 -44.12 -24.24
C MET A 1 31.27 -42.62 -24.08
N ASN A 2 30.48 -42.04 -23.17
CA ASN A 2 30.50 -40.66 -22.65
C ASN A 2 30.07 -39.50 -23.57
N GLN A 3 28.74 -39.36 -23.75
CA GLN A 3 28.09 -38.06 -23.96
C GLN A 3 26.73 -38.01 -23.22
N SER A 4 26.71 -38.35 -21.93
CA SER A 4 25.48 -38.37 -21.13
C SER A 4 25.72 -37.82 -19.73
N ASN A 5 26.28 -36.62 -19.60
CA ASN A 5 26.46 -36.01 -18.29
C ASN A 5 26.35 -34.47 -18.23
N ASP A 6 25.72 -33.82 -19.21
CA ASP A 6 25.46 -32.38 -19.13
C ASP A 6 23.95 -32.12 -19.19
N ALA A 7 23.48 -31.25 -18.29
CA ALA A 7 22.10 -30.77 -18.11
C ALA A 7 21.19 -31.54 -17.12
N HIS A 8 21.70 -31.87 -15.93
CA HIS A 8 20.88 -31.64 -14.74
C HIS A 8 20.99 -30.15 -14.40
N GLU A 9 20.16 -29.32 -15.04
CA GLU A 9 19.97 -27.93 -14.68
C GLU A 9 19.38 -27.91 -13.26
N ASP A 10 20.27 -27.80 -12.25
CA ASP A 10 19.88 -27.81 -10.84
C ASP A 10 18.98 -26.61 -10.59
N ILE A 11 17.69 -26.86 -10.36
CA ILE A 11 16.69 -25.80 -10.17
C ILE A 11 17.05 -25.07 -8.88
N ARG A 12 17.73 -23.93 -9.03
CA ARG A 12 18.14 -23.11 -7.90
C ARG A 12 16.90 -22.70 -7.10
N ARG A 13 16.91 -22.99 -5.80
CA ARG A 13 15.84 -22.54 -4.90
C ARG A 13 15.78 -21.01 -4.90
N PRO A 14 14.57 -20.43 -4.91
CA PRO A 14 14.43 -18.98 -4.92
C PRO A 14 14.90 -18.40 -3.59
N MET A 15 15.33 -17.14 -3.59
CA MET A 15 15.76 -16.46 -2.38
C MET A 15 14.68 -16.47 -1.28
N GLY A 16 15.11 -16.62 -0.03
CA GLY A 16 14.23 -16.51 1.13
C GLY A 16 13.76 -15.06 1.35
N ALA A 17 12.69 -14.88 2.14
CA ALA A 17 12.13 -13.55 2.42
C ALA A 17 13.15 -12.57 3.02
N LEU A 18 13.98 -13.03 3.97
CA LEU A 18 15.02 -12.19 4.59
C LEU A 18 16.07 -11.74 3.57
N ALA A 19 16.52 -12.64 2.69
CA ALA A 19 17.48 -12.31 1.65
C ALA A 19 16.91 -11.24 0.70
N CYS A 20 15.63 -11.35 0.32
CA CYS A 20 14.97 -10.34 -0.51
C CYS A 20 14.95 -8.95 0.17
N ILE A 21 14.73 -8.90 1.49
CA ILE A 21 14.78 -7.65 2.26
C ILE A 21 16.19 -7.06 2.26
N VAL A 22 17.20 -7.87 2.59
CA VAL A 22 18.61 -7.42 2.60
C VAL A 22 19.01 -6.88 1.23
N THR A 23 18.70 -7.61 0.15
CA THR A 23 18.95 -7.15 -1.22
C THR A 23 18.19 -5.86 -1.54
N GLY A 24 16.95 -5.70 -1.07
CA GLY A 24 16.19 -4.46 -1.22
C GLY A 24 16.90 -3.24 -0.59
N PHE A 25 17.52 -3.42 0.59
CA PHE A 25 18.35 -2.39 1.20
C PHE A 25 19.62 -2.09 0.40
N GLU A 26 20.27 -3.12 -0.15
CA GLU A 26 21.45 -2.93 -1.01
C GLU A 26 21.13 -2.14 -2.27
N VAL A 27 20.00 -2.42 -2.93
CA VAL A 27 19.54 -1.69 -4.13
C VAL A 27 19.41 -0.19 -3.81
N VAL A 28 18.75 0.16 -2.71
CA VAL A 28 18.57 1.57 -2.35
C VAL A 28 19.88 2.23 -1.93
N ALA A 29 20.78 1.49 -1.27
CA ALA A 29 22.11 2.00 -0.91
C ALA A 29 22.96 2.31 -2.15
N ARG A 30 22.86 1.52 -3.23
CA ARG A 30 23.54 1.76 -4.51
C ARG A 30 22.84 2.81 -5.38
N HIS A 31 21.53 2.97 -5.21
CA HIS A 31 20.71 3.97 -5.91
C HIS A 31 20.02 4.94 -4.94
N PRO A 32 20.76 5.80 -4.22
CA PRO A 32 20.18 6.69 -3.21
C PRO A 32 19.20 7.70 -3.80
N THR A 33 19.25 7.97 -5.11
CA THR A 33 18.30 8.85 -5.79
C THR A 33 16.85 8.35 -5.75
N LEU A 34 16.62 7.05 -5.49
CA LEU A 34 15.27 6.48 -5.39
C LEU A 34 14.45 7.08 -4.23
N ILE A 35 15.11 7.57 -3.18
CA ILE A 35 14.43 8.13 -2.00
C ILE A 35 13.97 9.58 -2.23
N ILE A 36 14.42 10.25 -3.29
CA ILE A 36 14.17 11.68 -3.51
C ILE A 36 12.68 11.97 -3.59
N LEU A 37 11.93 11.16 -4.33
CA LEU A 37 10.49 11.37 -4.51
C LEU A 37 9.67 11.15 -3.22
N PRO A 38 9.80 10.02 -2.49
CA PRO A 38 9.13 9.86 -1.21
C PRO A 38 9.53 10.94 -0.20
N LEU A 39 10.83 11.27 -0.12
CA LEU A 39 11.30 12.34 0.77
C LEU A 39 10.74 13.71 0.40
N ALA A 40 10.72 14.07 -0.88
CA ALA A 40 10.17 15.35 -1.34
C ALA A 40 8.68 15.45 -1.05
N LEU A 41 7.92 14.36 -1.23
CA LEU A 41 6.50 14.32 -0.92
C LEU A 41 6.26 14.45 0.59
N ASP A 42 7.03 13.75 1.43
CA ASP A 42 6.97 13.87 2.88
C ASP A 42 7.32 15.30 3.35
N LEU A 43 8.41 15.87 2.83
CA LEU A 43 8.82 17.25 3.13
C LEU A 43 7.73 18.26 2.73
N TRP A 44 7.06 18.04 1.60
CA TRP A 44 5.97 18.91 1.18
C TRP A 44 4.71 18.74 2.04
N LEU A 45 4.36 17.51 2.44
CA LEU A 45 3.24 17.25 3.37
C LEU A 45 3.52 17.82 4.77
N TRP A 46 4.80 17.90 5.17
CA TRP A 46 5.25 18.47 6.42
C TRP A 46 5.33 19.99 6.40
N LEU A 47 6.11 20.56 5.49
CA LEU A 47 6.44 22.00 5.48
C LEU A 47 5.48 22.82 4.63
N GLY A 48 4.77 22.18 3.70
CA GLY A 48 3.80 22.82 2.82
C GLY A 48 2.51 23.22 3.55
N PRO A 49 1.62 23.96 2.87
CA PRO A 49 0.34 24.32 3.44
C PRO A 49 -0.53 23.07 3.64
N ARG A 50 -1.32 23.08 4.70
CA ARG A 50 -2.33 22.07 4.97
C ARG A 50 -3.64 22.42 4.31
N LEU A 51 -4.21 21.48 3.56
CA LEU A 51 -5.55 21.62 3.02
C LEU A 51 -6.57 21.08 4.03
N SER A 52 -7.17 21.97 4.81
CA SER A 52 -8.06 21.67 5.93
C SER A 52 -9.50 21.43 5.47
N ILE A 53 -10.12 20.39 6.02
CA ILE A 53 -11.56 20.10 5.87
C ILE A 53 -12.36 20.45 7.14
N ALA A 54 -11.76 21.20 8.08
CA ALA A 54 -12.37 21.54 9.36
C ALA A 54 -13.77 22.16 9.24
N PRO A 55 -14.04 23.11 8.31
CA PRO A 55 -15.38 23.69 8.20
C PRO A 55 -16.45 22.66 7.84
N VAL A 56 -16.11 21.67 7.01
CA VAL A 56 -17.03 20.57 6.63
C VAL A 56 -17.31 19.67 7.82
N LEU A 57 -16.28 19.25 8.55
CA LEU A 57 -16.43 18.37 9.72
C LEU A 57 -17.20 19.05 10.85
N GLN A 58 -16.95 20.34 11.08
CA GLN A 58 -17.68 21.13 12.07
C GLN A 58 -19.16 21.28 11.68
N GLY A 59 -19.46 21.51 10.40
CA GLY A 59 -20.83 21.53 9.90
C GLY A 59 -21.56 20.19 10.10
N MET A 60 -20.87 19.07 9.84
CA MET A 60 -21.41 17.72 10.10
C MET A 60 -21.66 17.48 11.59
N LYS A 61 -20.72 17.90 12.46
CA LYS A 61 -20.87 17.81 13.92
C LYS A 61 -22.07 18.62 14.41
N GLN A 62 -22.26 19.85 13.91
CA GLN A 62 -23.41 20.68 14.26
C GLN A 62 -24.75 20.04 13.85
N LEU A 63 -24.82 19.48 12.64
CA LEU A 63 -26.01 18.77 12.17
C LEU A 63 -26.34 17.58 13.09
N LEU A 64 -25.33 16.79 13.45
CA LEU A 64 -25.50 15.62 14.31
C LEU A 64 -25.99 15.99 15.71
N LEU A 65 -25.41 17.04 16.31
CA LEU A 65 -25.86 17.58 17.60
C LEU A 65 -27.31 18.08 17.54
N GLN A 66 -27.70 18.77 16.46
CA GLN A 66 -29.08 19.25 16.29
C GLN A 66 -30.09 18.11 16.15
N THR A 67 -29.75 17.04 15.41
CA THR A 67 -30.66 15.89 15.26
C THR A 67 -30.90 15.14 16.56
N MET A 68 -29.93 15.15 17.49
CA MET A 68 -30.04 14.41 18.77
C MET A 68 -30.75 15.20 19.87
N LEU A 69 -30.76 16.54 19.80
CA LEU A 69 -31.58 17.36 20.70
C LEU A 69 -33.09 17.11 20.53
N LEU A 70 -33.49 16.39 19.49
CA LEU A 70 -34.87 16.02 19.18
C LEU A 70 -35.28 14.67 19.80
N ASP A 71 -34.37 13.89 20.40
CA ASP A 71 -34.66 12.56 20.97
C ASP A 71 -34.34 12.50 22.49
N PRO A 72 -35.36 12.56 23.37
CA PRO A 72 -35.18 12.69 24.81
C PRO A 72 -34.72 11.41 25.54
N ASP A 73 -34.76 10.22 24.91
CA ASP A 73 -34.34 8.94 25.52
C ASP A 73 -32.85 8.59 25.27
N ALA A 74 -32.07 9.55 24.77
CA ALA A 74 -30.69 9.41 24.31
C ALA A 74 -29.61 9.23 25.40
N ALA A 75 -29.97 8.92 26.66
CA ALA A 75 -29.01 8.87 27.78
C ALA A 75 -27.85 7.85 27.57
N GLY A 76 -28.11 6.73 26.87
CA GLY A 76 -27.09 5.74 26.48
C GLY A 76 -26.23 6.14 25.27
N THR A 77 -26.55 7.26 24.60
CA THR A 77 -25.84 7.76 23.42
C THR A 77 -24.96 8.98 23.72
N ALA A 78 -25.04 9.55 24.93
CA ALA A 78 -24.26 10.73 25.30
C ALA A 78 -22.73 10.44 25.29
N GLU A 79 -22.32 9.27 25.80
CA GLU A 79 -20.91 8.87 25.83
C GLU A 79 -20.38 8.56 24.42
N SER A 80 -21.15 7.84 23.59
CA SER A 80 -20.76 7.57 22.20
C SER A 80 -20.72 8.83 21.34
N LEU A 81 -21.59 9.79 21.61
CA LEU A 81 -21.61 11.09 20.95
C LEU A 81 -20.47 12.00 21.40
N ALA A 82 -20.10 11.97 22.69
CA ALA A 82 -18.91 12.65 23.19
C ALA A 82 -17.65 12.10 22.51
N MET A 83 -17.54 10.77 22.42
CA MET A 83 -16.43 10.10 21.73
C MET A 83 -16.39 10.47 20.23
N LEU A 84 -17.53 10.44 19.54
CA LEU A 84 -17.60 10.83 18.12
C LEU A 84 -17.25 12.31 17.91
N SER A 85 -17.74 13.19 18.79
CA SER A 85 -17.41 14.61 18.77
C SER A 85 -15.91 14.82 18.92
N GLN A 86 -15.28 14.15 19.89
CA GLN A 86 -13.84 14.22 20.10
C GLN A 86 -13.06 13.73 18.88
N MET A 87 -13.47 12.60 18.27
CA MET A 87 -12.83 12.09 17.05
C MET A 87 -12.96 13.07 15.88
N LEU A 88 -14.11 13.73 15.72
CA LEU A 88 -14.30 14.76 14.69
C LEU A 88 -13.44 15.99 14.95
N ASP A 89 -13.27 16.40 16.21
CA ASP A 89 -12.41 17.53 16.58
C ASP A 89 -10.94 17.22 16.29
N GLU A 90 -10.46 16.05 16.71
CA GLU A 90 -9.11 15.57 16.42
C GLU A 90 -8.84 15.51 14.91
N LEU A 91 -9.77 14.92 14.14
CA LEU A 91 -9.67 14.85 12.69
C LEU A 91 -9.68 16.25 12.04
N SER A 92 -10.55 17.15 12.52
CA SER A 92 -10.63 18.53 12.00
C SER A 92 -9.33 19.31 12.23
N SER A 93 -8.66 19.06 13.35
CA SER A 93 -7.47 19.78 13.76
C SER A 93 -6.20 19.33 13.04
N GLY A 94 -6.13 18.06 12.63
CA GLY A 94 -4.90 17.43 12.13
C GLY A 94 -4.97 16.90 10.70
N PHE A 95 -6.15 16.72 10.11
CA PHE A 95 -6.27 16.12 8.79
C PHE A 95 -5.81 17.07 7.68
N ASN A 96 -4.89 16.58 6.85
CA ASN A 96 -4.46 17.26 5.63
C ASN A 96 -5.06 16.54 4.41
N LEU A 97 -5.93 17.21 3.65
CA LEU A 97 -6.53 16.63 2.46
C LEU A 97 -5.48 16.30 1.37
N PHE A 98 -4.32 16.97 1.39
CA PHE A 98 -3.20 16.62 0.54
C PHE A 98 -2.63 15.22 0.81
N SER A 99 -2.91 14.62 1.96
CA SER A 99 -2.61 13.20 2.23
C SER A 99 -3.27 12.26 1.21
N ALA A 100 -4.32 12.71 0.49
CA ALA A 100 -4.91 11.97 -0.63
C ALA A 100 -3.93 11.73 -1.81
N LEU A 101 -2.79 12.42 -1.88
CA LEU A 101 -1.69 12.10 -2.80
C LEU A 101 -1.09 10.71 -2.52
N ASN A 102 -1.29 10.15 -1.32
CA ASN A 102 -1.03 8.76 -1.01
C ASN A 102 -2.36 8.01 -0.86
N PRO A 103 -2.92 7.43 -1.94
CA PRO A 103 -4.21 6.73 -1.89
C PRO A 103 -4.15 5.40 -1.12
N GLY A 104 -2.99 4.98 -0.60
CA GLY A 104 -2.85 3.81 0.27
C GLY A 104 -1.57 3.03 0.03
N PRO A 105 -1.24 2.06 0.92
CA PRO A 105 0.07 1.39 0.98
C PRO A 105 0.46 0.58 -0.27
N LEU A 106 -0.50 0.20 -1.12
CA LEU A 106 -0.23 -0.51 -2.39
C LEU A 106 -0.12 0.44 -3.59
N LEU A 107 -0.74 1.62 -3.52
CA LEU A 107 -0.98 2.48 -4.67
C LEU A 107 -0.35 3.86 -4.57
N GLY A 108 0.13 4.27 -3.39
CA GLY A 108 0.81 5.53 -3.18
C GLY A 108 2.31 5.37 -3.00
N VAL A 109 3.00 6.50 -3.17
CA VAL A 109 4.40 6.65 -2.76
C VAL A 109 4.45 6.53 -1.23
N PRO A 110 5.38 5.77 -0.65
CA PRO A 110 5.45 5.63 0.79
C PRO A 110 5.83 6.97 1.45
N VAL A 111 4.96 7.46 2.34
CA VAL A 111 5.13 8.71 3.08
C VAL A 111 4.68 8.53 4.53
N LEU A 112 5.36 9.19 5.46
CA LEU A 112 5.11 9.12 6.89
C LEU A 112 4.11 10.18 7.38
N MET A 113 4.14 11.37 6.76
CA MET A 113 3.38 12.53 7.25
C MET A 113 1.86 12.34 7.31
N PRO A 114 1.19 11.58 6.42
CA PRO A 114 -0.25 11.32 6.57
C PRO A 114 -0.63 10.65 7.89
N MET A 115 0.31 9.98 8.57
CA MET A 115 0.10 9.34 9.87
C MET A 115 0.40 10.26 11.05
N ARG A 116 1.01 11.44 10.83
CA ARG A 116 1.31 12.42 11.89
C ARG A 116 0.29 13.54 11.84
N LEU A 117 -0.71 13.47 12.73
CA LEU A 117 -1.65 14.57 12.97
C LEU A 117 -0.91 15.67 13.74
N GLY A 118 -0.42 16.69 13.03
CA GLY A 118 0.32 17.80 13.62
C GLY A 118 0.11 19.08 12.80
N GLY A 119 0.04 20.22 13.48
CA GLY A 119 -0.12 21.55 12.86
C GLY A 119 1.10 22.45 13.04
N GLU A 120 2.21 21.89 13.50
CA GLU A 120 3.43 22.63 13.82
C GLU A 120 4.58 22.20 12.90
N ILE A 121 5.37 23.19 12.51
CA ILE A 121 6.55 23.09 11.65
C ILE A 121 7.71 23.83 12.32
N PRO A 122 8.97 23.66 11.88
CA PRO A 122 10.14 24.19 12.59
C PRO A 122 10.18 25.70 12.85
N TRP A 123 9.35 26.46 12.14
CA TRP A 123 9.29 27.91 12.24
C TRP A 123 7.90 28.42 12.66
N GLY A 124 7.05 27.56 13.21
CA GLY A 124 5.77 27.96 13.81
C GLY A 124 4.60 27.08 13.38
N VAL A 125 3.45 27.71 13.14
CA VAL A 125 2.21 27.02 12.78
C VAL A 125 2.18 26.77 11.27
N GLN A 126 1.78 25.57 10.88
CA GLN A 126 1.60 25.18 9.49
C GLN A 126 0.49 26.04 8.84
N PRO A 127 0.74 26.67 7.67
CA PRO A 127 -0.28 27.44 6.98
C PRO A 127 -1.48 26.58 6.59
N THR A 128 -2.70 27.07 6.75
CA THR A 128 -3.93 26.32 6.44
C THR A 128 -4.72 26.95 5.30
N LEU A 129 -5.15 26.11 4.36
CA LEU A 129 -6.09 26.44 3.29
C LEU A 129 -7.38 25.68 3.56
N GLU A 130 -8.50 26.38 3.73
CA GLU A 130 -9.76 25.75 4.13
C GLU A 130 -10.65 25.40 2.94
N VAL A 131 -11.24 24.22 2.97
CA VAL A 131 -12.23 23.76 2.01
C VAL A 131 -13.60 23.69 2.69
N GLY A 132 -14.48 24.61 2.33
CA GLY A 132 -15.78 24.79 3.00
C GLY A 132 -16.91 23.89 2.53
N THR A 133 -16.74 23.11 1.46
CA THR A 133 -17.85 22.33 0.86
C THR A 133 -17.48 20.87 0.63
N ILE A 134 -18.42 19.96 0.94
CA ILE A 134 -18.26 18.51 0.77
C ILE A 134 -17.97 18.16 -0.69
N GLY A 135 -18.68 18.79 -1.64
CA GLY A 135 -18.47 18.54 -3.07
C GLY A 135 -17.04 18.85 -3.53
N LEU A 136 -16.46 19.94 -3.04
CA LEU A 136 -15.08 20.31 -3.34
C LEU A 136 -14.08 19.37 -2.66
N VAL A 137 -14.35 18.93 -1.41
CA VAL A 137 -13.54 17.91 -0.74
C VAL A 137 -13.48 16.62 -1.56
N ILE A 138 -14.63 16.11 -2.01
CA ILE A 138 -14.70 14.89 -2.85
C ILE A 138 -13.93 15.09 -4.15
N LEU A 139 -14.18 16.20 -4.87
CA LEU A 139 -13.51 16.50 -6.13
C LEU A 139 -11.99 16.55 -5.97
N LEU A 140 -11.50 17.30 -4.97
CA LEU A 140 -10.07 17.43 -4.69
C LEU A 140 -9.48 16.09 -4.24
N SER A 141 -10.20 15.28 -3.46
CA SER A 141 -9.73 13.94 -3.06
C SER A 141 -9.46 13.07 -4.28
N VAL A 142 -10.39 13.05 -5.25
CA VAL A 142 -10.25 12.26 -6.48
C VAL A 142 -9.09 12.79 -7.34
N LEU A 143 -8.99 14.11 -7.52
CA LEU A 143 -7.91 14.71 -8.30
C LEU A 143 -6.54 14.46 -7.67
N LEU A 144 -6.41 14.65 -6.36
CA LEU A 144 -5.19 14.38 -5.61
C LEU A 144 -4.82 12.90 -5.65
N ALA A 145 -5.78 11.99 -5.49
CA ALA A 145 -5.52 10.57 -5.63
C ALA A 145 -5.00 10.23 -7.04
N LEU A 146 -5.59 10.79 -8.10
CA LEU A 146 -5.12 10.58 -9.48
C LEU A 146 -3.70 11.12 -9.69
N VAL A 147 -3.38 12.30 -9.15
CA VAL A 147 -2.02 12.87 -9.19
C VAL A 147 -1.06 11.98 -8.40
N GLY A 148 -1.47 11.52 -7.22
CA GLY A 148 -0.72 10.60 -6.37
C GLY A 148 -0.36 9.29 -7.06
N LEU A 149 -1.29 8.70 -7.81
CA LEU A 149 -1.02 7.54 -8.66
C LEU A 149 -0.01 7.83 -9.76
N GLY A 150 0.04 9.07 -10.28
CA GLY A 150 1.05 9.51 -11.24
C GLY A 150 2.43 9.63 -10.62
N LEU A 151 2.52 10.22 -9.42
CA LEU A 151 3.76 10.24 -8.62
C LEU A 151 4.23 8.81 -8.31
N ASN A 152 3.30 7.93 -7.94
CA ASN A 152 3.63 6.54 -7.68
C ASN A 152 4.09 5.79 -8.94
N ALA A 153 3.52 6.08 -10.12
CA ALA A 153 4.00 5.52 -11.37
C ALA A 153 5.46 5.91 -11.65
N LEU A 154 5.81 7.18 -11.42
CA LEU A 154 7.19 7.66 -11.55
C LEU A 154 8.14 6.98 -10.55
N TYR A 155 7.71 6.88 -9.29
CA TYR A 155 8.45 6.20 -8.23
C TYR A 155 8.70 4.72 -8.57
N LEU A 156 7.64 3.97 -8.87
CA LEU A 156 7.71 2.54 -9.18
C LEU A 156 8.45 2.25 -10.49
N HIS A 157 8.38 3.14 -11.47
CA HIS A 157 9.19 3.04 -12.68
C HIS A 157 10.68 3.02 -12.32
N ASN A 158 11.14 3.99 -11.52
CA ASN A 158 12.55 4.09 -11.14
C ASN A 158 13.00 2.94 -10.23
N VAL A 159 12.20 2.57 -9.22
CA VAL A 159 12.50 1.43 -8.35
C VAL A 159 12.53 0.13 -9.14
N GLY A 160 11.55 -0.09 -10.02
CA GLY A 160 11.47 -1.28 -10.86
C GLY A 160 12.68 -1.43 -11.79
N ARG A 161 13.18 -0.33 -12.37
CA ARG A 161 14.42 -0.33 -13.17
C ARG A 161 15.66 -0.65 -12.34
N ALA A 162 15.85 0.07 -11.23
CA ALA A 162 17.01 -0.14 -10.37
C ALA A 162 17.09 -1.59 -9.85
N VAL A 163 15.94 -2.18 -9.48
CA VAL A 163 15.90 -3.59 -9.07
C VAL A 163 16.31 -4.52 -10.22
N LEU A 164 15.86 -4.28 -11.45
CA LEU A 164 16.23 -5.11 -12.61
C LEU A 164 17.71 -4.99 -12.95
N ASP A 165 18.25 -3.78 -12.92
CA ASP A 165 19.65 -3.51 -13.21
C ASP A 165 20.56 -4.21 -12.17
N GLU A 166 20.18 -4.18 -10.89
CA GLU A 166 20.93 -4.80 -9.79
C GLU A 166 20.79 -6.33 -9.73
N THR A 167 19.61 -6.88 -10.03
CA THR A 167 19.40 -8.35 -10.03
C THR A 167 19.77 -9.00 -11.35
N ALA A 168 20.06 -8.22 -12.40
CA ALA A 168 20.27 -8.67 -13.77
C ALA A 168 19.13 -9.58 -14.28
N ALA A 169 17.90 -9.38 -13.78
CA ALA A 169 16.77 -10.22 -14.13
C ALA A 169 16.28 -9.91 -15.55
N GLU A 170 16.15 -10.95 -16.38
CA GLU A 170 15.70 -10.86 -17.78
C GLU A 170 14.18 -10.69 -17.89
N LEU A 171 13.65 -9.57 -17.38
CA LEU A 171 12.24 -9.21 -17.46
C LEU A 171 12.02 -8.02 -18.40
N PRO A 172 10.82 -7.86 -18.98
CA PRO A 172 10.50 -6.72 -19.84
C PRO A 172 10.73 -5.35 -19.17
N GLY A 173 10.58 -5.30 -17.84
CA GLY A 173 10.72 -4.10 -17.04
C GLY A 173 9.61 -3.08 -17.23
N PRO A 174 9.71 -1.94 -16.53
CA PRO A 174 8.64 -0.94 -16.50
C PRO A 174 8.40 -0.32 -17.87
N GLU A 175 7.12 -0.08 -18.14
CA GLU A 175 6.69 0.72 -19.28
C GLU A 175 6.97 2.21 -19.05
N ASP A 176 6.65 3.01 -20.07
CA ASP A 176 6.55 4.46 -19.92
C ASP A 176 5.64 4.85 -18.74
N VAL A 177 6.04 5.91 -18.04
CA VAL A 177 5.40 6.38 -16.80
C VAL A 177 3.92 6.69 -17.02
N PHE A 178 3.54 7.27 -18.16
CA PHE A 178 2.14 7.59 -18.44
C PHE A 178 1.29 6.33 -18.62
N THR A 179 1.84 5.30 -19.25
CA THR A 179 1.13 4.02 -19.42
C THR A 179 0.97 3.29 -18.09
N LEU A 180 2.00 3.29 -17.26
CA LEU A 180 1.93 2.75 -15.90
C LEU A 180 0.91 3.53 -15.06
N TRP A 181 0.91 4.86 -15.13
CA TRP A 181 -0.08 5.70 -14.44
C TRP A 181 -1.52 5.32 -14.83
N ARG A 182 -1.81 5.13 -16.12
CA ARG A 182 -3.14 4.67 -16.58
C ARG A 182 -3.50 3.27 -16.07
N ARG A 183 -2.53 2.36 -15.91
CA ARG A 183 -2.76 1.03 -15.32
C ARG A 183 -3.05 1.14 -13.83
N LEU A 184 -2.26 1.93 -13.09
CA LEU A 184 -2.49 2.20 -11.67
C LEU A 184 -3.83 2.91 -11.42
N ALA A 185 -4.24 3.85 -12.27
CA ALA A 185 -5.55 4.49 -12.22
C ALA A 185 -6.69 3.49 -12.39
N ARG A 186 -6.60 2.57 -13.36
CA ARG A 186 -7.59 1.50 -13.53
C ARG A 186 -7.64 0.56 -12.34
N LEU A 187 -6.49 0.17 -11.79
CA LEU A 187 -6.45 -0.64 -10.57
C LEU A 187 -7.06 0.11 -9.39
N GLY A 188 -6.70 1.37 -9.18
CA GLY A 188 -7.24 2.22 -8.10
C GLY A 188 -8.74 2.40 -8.19
N ILE A 189 -9.28 2.68 -9.38
CA ILE A 189 -10.73 2.75 -9.61
C ILE A 189 -11.39 1.40 -9.31
N ALA A 190 -10.81 0.28 -9.79
CA ALA A 190 -11.35 -1.04 -9.53
C ALA A 190 -11.39 -1.36 -8.02
N LEU A 191 -10.30 -1.08 -7.30
CA LEU A 191 -10.23 -1.27 -5.85
C LEU A 191 -11.18 -0.35 -5.09
N LEU A 192 -11.34 0.90 -5.53
CA LEU A 192 -12.30 1.84 -4.93
C LEU A 192 -13.74 1.37 -5.12
N VAL A 193 -14.12 0.94 -6.33
CA VAL A 193 -15.47 0.45 -6.63
C VAL A 193 -15.75 -0.84 -5.87
N VAL A 194 -14.84 -1.83 -5.93
CA VAL A 194 -14.99 -3.10 -5.21
C VAL A 194 -15.02 -2.87 -3.70
N GLY A 195 -14.13 -2.03 -3.18
CA GLY A 195 -14.08 -1.66 -1.78
C GLY A 195 -15.38 -0.99 -1.31
N LEU A 196 -15.90 -0.02 -2.07
CA LEU A 196 -17.15 0.66 -1.74
C LEU A 196 -18.35 -0.31 -1.73
N LEU A 197 -18.48 -1.14 -2.77
CA LEU A 197 -19.54 -2.16 -2.83
C LEU A 197 -19.44 -3.15 -1.67
N PHE A 198 -18.23 -3.58 -1.33
CA PHE A 198 -17.97 -4.48 -0.22
C PHE A 198 -18.31 -3.81 1.13
N SER A 199 -17.89 -2.57 1.35
CA SER A 199 -18.19 -1.80 2.58
C SER A 199 -19.68 -1.56 2.75
N VAL A 200 -20.42 -1.20 1.68
CA VAL A 200 -21.87 -1.03 1.73
C VAL A 200 -22.56 -2.36 2.08
N ALA A 201 -22.17 -3.45 1.42
CA ALA A 201 -22.73 -4.77 1.68
C ALA A 201 -22.50 -5.22 3.13
N ILE A 202 -21.27 -5.05 3.64
CA ILE A 202 -20.93 -5.36 5.03
C ILE A 202 -21.73 -4.49 6.00
N SER A 203 -21.80 -3.18 5.75
CA SER A 203 -22.51 -2.26 6.62
C SER A 203 -23.98 -2.67 6.76
N LEU A 204 -24.65 -2.95 5.64
CA LEU A 204 -26.05 -3.40 5.65
C LEU A 204 -26.20 -4.71 6.42
N PHE A 205 -25.32 -5.69 6.16
CA PHE A 205 -25.37 -6.99 6.83
C PHE A 205 -25.11 -6.89 8.35
N VAL A 206 -24.10 -6.13 8.76
CA VAL A 206 -23.74 -5.92 10.17
C VAL A 206 -24.85 -5.15 10.90
N THR A 207 -25.44 -4.12 10.29
CA THR A 207 -26.58 -3.41 10.88
C THR A 207 -27.76 -4.34 11.10
N LEU A 208 -28.11 -5.19 10.14
CA LEU A 208 -29.19 -6.18 10.30
C LEU A 208 -28.92 -7.17 11.44
N LEU A 209 -27.69 -7.67 11.56
CA LEU A 209 -27.32 -8.54 12.69
C LEU A 209 -27.36 -7.79 14.03
N GLY A 210 -26.99 -6.50 14.03
CA GLY A 210 -26.98 -5.65 15.22
C GLY A 210 -28.38 -5.44 15.81
N LEU A 211 -29.42 -5.46 14.97
CA LEU A 211 -30.82 -5.42 15.42
C LEU A 211 -31.22 -6.67 16.23
N ILE A 212 -30.53 -7.79 16.03
CA ILE A 212 -30.79 -9.05 16.73
C ILE A 212 -29.89 -9.16 17.95
N ASN A 213 -28.57 -9.01 17.75
CA ASN A 213 -27.58 -9.15 18.80
C ASN A 213 -26.27 -8.41 18.45
N LEU A 214 -25.84 -7.50 19.32
CA LEU A 214 -24.65 -6.68 19.10
C LEU A 214 -23.34 -7.49 19.04
N ALA A 215 -23.22 -8.57 19.83
CA ALA A 215 -22.01 -9.40 19.84
C ALA A 215 -21.86 -10.19 18.52
N VAL A 216 -22.97 -10.67 17.95
CA VAL A 216 -22.98 -11.33 16.65
C VAL A 216 -22.59 -10.36 15.53
N ALA A 217 -23.08 -9.12 15.58
CA ALA A 217 -22.69 -8.08 14.64
C ALA A 217 -21.19 -7.74 14.72
N GLY A 218 -20.64 -7.63 15.93
CA GLY A 218 -19.21 -7.41 16.15
C GLY A 218 -18.32 -8.56 15.63
N LEU A 219 -18.76 -9.81 15.83
CA LEU A 219 -18.08 -10.97 15.28
C LEU A 219 -18.11 -10.97 13.74
N ALA A 220 -19.27 -10.66 13.14
CA ALA A 220 -19.40 -10.55 11.70
C ALA A 220 -18.46 -9.47 11.13
N LEU A 221 -18.43 -8.28 11.75
CA LEU A 221 -17.52 -7.20 11.36
C LEU A 221 -16.04 -7.63 11.41
N THR A 222 -15.67 -8.37 12.45
CA THR A 222 -14.30 -8.91 12.60
C THR A 222 -13.97 -9.90 11.48
N LEU A 223 -14.87 -10.83 11.16
CA LEU A 223 -14.68 -11.81 10.09
C LEU A 223 -14.57 -11.14 8.71
N PHE A 224 -15.42 -10.15 8.42
CA PHE A 224 -15.35 -9.41 7.16
C PHE A 224 -14.07 -8.56 7.04
N SER A 225 -13.61 -7.99 8.15
CA SER A 225 -12.32 -7.29 8.20
C SER A 225 -11.15 -8.23 7.92
N ALA A 226 -11.18 -9.44 8.50
CA ALA A 226 -10.19 -10.49 8.22
C ALA A 226 -10.24 -10.93 6.75
N LEU A 227 -11.43 -11.06 6.17
CA LEU A 227 -11.61 -11.35 4.74
C LEU A 227 -11.03 -10.22 3.86
N GLY A 228 -11.25 -8.96 4.22
CA GLY A 228 -10.66 -7.81 3.52
C GLY A 228 -9.13 -7.87 3.53
N MET A 229 -8.54 -8.12 4.71
CA MET A 229 -7.08 -8.29 4.83
C MET A 229 -6.56 -9.48 4.02
N PHE A 230 -7.32 -10.59 3.99
CA PHE A 230 -7.00 -11.76 3.19
C PHE A 230 -7.01 -11.46 1.68
N VAL A 231 -7.95 -10.63 1.21
CA VAL A 231 -7.97 -10.16 -0.19
C VAL A 231 -6.75 -9.27 -0.48
N VAL A 232 -6.45 -8.31 0.39
CA VAL A 232 -5.27 -7.43 0.24
C VAL A 232 -3.98 -8.24 0.18
N PHE A 233 -3.82 -9.25 1.03
CA PHE A 233 -2.70 -10.19 1.00
C PHE A 233 -2.51 -10.81 -0.39
N HIS A 234 -3.60 -11.27 -1.02
CA HIS A 234 -3.55 -11.87 -2.35
C HIS A 234 -3.26 -10.86 -3.47
N LEU A 235 -3.43 -9.57 -3.22
CA LEU A 235 -3.16 -8.50 -4.17
C LEU A 235 -1.74 -7.92 -4.06
N LEU A 236 -0.96 -8.36 -3.08
CA LEU A 236 0.37 -7.80 -2.74
C LEU A 236 1.30 -7.68 -3.95
N PHE A 237 1.31 -8.67 -4.85
CA PHE A 237 2.20 -8.72 -6.01
C PHE A 237 1.57 -8.21 -7.31
N THR A 238 0.37 -7.63 -7.25
CA THR A 238 -0.30 -7.06 -8.43
C THR A 238 0.54 -5.92 -9.02
N VAL A 239 1.08 -5.03 -8.18
CA VAL A 239 1.90 -3.90 -8.62
C VAL A 239 3.25 -4.36 -9.19
N PRO A 240 4.03 -5.23 -8.51
CA PRO A 240 5.20 -5.86 -9.10
C PRO A 240 4.96 -6.50 -10.47
N GLY A 241 3.87 -7.24 -10.66
CA GLY A 241 3.53 -7.85 -11.95
C GLY A 241 3.17 -6.84 -13.04
N MET A 242 2.45 -5.77 -12.71
CA MET A 242 2.18 -4.70 -13.68
C MET A 242 3.46 -3.98 -14.12
N VAL A 243 4.37 -3.75 -13.18
CA VAL A 243 5.59 -2.96 -13.42
C VAL A 243 6.67 -3.81 -14.11
N GLN A 244 7.00 -5.00 -13.63
CA GLN A 244 8.11 -5.78 -14.19
C GLN A 244 7.74 -6.63 -15.40
N MET A 245 6.49 -7.12 -15.46
CA MET A 245 6.02 -8.00 -16.53
C MET A 245 5.09 -7.32 -17.52
N ARG A 246 4.80 -6.01 -17.34
CA ARG A 246 3.88 -5.24 -18.19
C ARG A 246 2.50 -5.91 -18.31
N ARG A 247 2.05 -6.59 -17.26
CA ARG A 247 0.75 -7.27 -17.22
C ARG A 247 -0.41 -6.29 -17.15
N GLY A 248 -1.51 -6.65 -17.81
CA GLY A 248 -2.79 -5.96 -17.59
C GLY A 248 -3.26 -6.14 -16.13
N VAL A 249 -4.19 -5.30 -15.66
CA VAL A 249 -4.66 -5.33 -14.26
C VAL A 249 -5.19 -6.72 -13.87
N ALA A 250 -6.06 -7.31 -14.68
CA ALA A 250 -6.66 -8.62 -14.39
C ALA A 250 -5.62 -9.75 -14.38
N GLU A 251 -4.67 -9.73 -15.32
CA GLU A 251 -3.58 -10.71 -15.39
C GLU A 251 -2.66 -10.60 -14.17
N ALA A 252 -2.28 -9.38 -13.78
CA ALA A 252 -1.45 -9.13 -12.63
C ALA A 252 -2.11 -9.59 -11.31
N VAL A 253 -3.41 -9.35 -11.16
CA VAL A 253 -4.19 -9.84 -10.01
C VAL A 253 -4.19 -11.37 -9.96
N ARG A 254 -4.44 -12.02 -11.11
CA ARG A 254 -4.44 -13.48 -11.19
C ARG A 254 -3.07 -14.07 -10.87
N GLU A 255 -2.00 -13.52 -11.42
CA GLU A 255 -0.63 -13.95 -11.12
C GLU A 255 -0.28 -13.74 -9.65
N SER A 256 -0.66 -12.59 -9.07
CA SER A 256 -0.48 -12.33 -7.64
C SER A 256 -1.17 -13.41 -6.79
N MET A 257 -2.44 -13.72 -7.08
CA MET A 257 -3.18 -14.77 -6.38
C MET A 257 -2.54 -16.16 -6.52
N LEU A 258 -2.01 -16.50 -7.70
CA LEU A 258 -1.35 -17.78 -7.92
C LEU A 258 -0.03 -17.85 -7.14
N LEU A 259 0.74 -16.78 -7.11
CA LEU A 259 2.02 -16.71 -6.41
C LEU A 259 1.82 -16.78 -4.89
N THR A 260 0.89 -16.00 -4.33
CA THR A 260 0.62 -16.03 -2.88
C THR A 260 0.05 -17.37 -2.41
N ARG A 261 -0.63 -18.11 -3.29
CA ARG A 261 -1.10 -19.47 -2.98
C ARG A 261 0.00 -20.52 -3.13
N GLY A 262 0.85 -20.38 -4.16
CA GLY A 262 1.93 -21.31 -4.46
C GLY A 262 3.06 -21.28 -3.44
N ASP A 263 3.37 -20.09 -2.88
CA ASP A 263 4.36 -19.93 -1.81
C ASP A 263 3.84 -19.09 -0.65
N PHE A 264 2.75 -19.59 -0.05
CA PHE A 264 2.03 -18.90 1.02
C PHE A 264 2.92 -18.60 2.23
N LEU A 265 3.70 -19.58 2.70
CA LEU A 265 4.49 -19.43 3.91
C LEU A 265 5.60 -18.39 3.74
N GLN A 266 6.31 -18.37 2.61
CA GLN A 266 7.34 -17.36 2.37
C GLN A 266 6.75 -15.98 2.13
N THR A 267 5.58 -15.89 1.49
CA THR A 267 4.86 -14.62 1.35
C THR A 267 4.43 -14.08 2.72
N LEU A 268 3.91 -14.95 3.59
CA LEU A 268 3.54 -14.59 4.95
C LEU A 268 4.77 -14.16 5.77
N LEU A 269 5.88 -14.88 5.66
CA LEU A 269 7.15 -14.54 6.30
C LEU A 269 7.66 -13.18 5.81
N LEU A 270 7.62 -12.92 4.50
CA LEU A 270 7.99 -11.64 3.91
C LEU A 270 7.11 -10.51 4.48
N LEU A 271 5.79 -10.70 4.48
CA LEU A 271 4.87 -9.71 5.02
C LEU A 271 5.11 -9.47 6.52
N GLY A 272 5.35 -10.52 7.29
CA GLY A 272 5.70 -10.43 8.70
C GLY A 272 6.99 -9.66 8.94
N LEU A 273 8.04 -9.95 8.17
CA LEU A 273 9.31 -9.22 8.25
C LEU A 273 9.15 -7.75 7.83
N ILE A 274 8.40 -7.48 6.76
CA ILE A 274 8.07 -6.11 6.34
C ILE A 274 7.34 -5.39 7.46
N MET A 275 6.35 -6.02 8.10
CA MET A 275 5.61 -5.44 9.22
C MET A 275 6.55 -5.14 10.40
N VAL A 276 7.43 -6.06 10.78
CA VAL A 276 8.40 -5.85 11.88
C VAL A 276 9.36 -4.71 11.55
N VAL A 277 9.92 -4.67 10.33
CA VAL A 277 10.87 -3.63 9.91
C VAL A 277 10.19 -2.27 9.83
N THR A 278 9.04 -2.18 9.17
CA THR A 278 8.33 -0.91 8.99
C THR A 278 7.80 -0.37 10.31
N GLN A 279 7.11 -1.18 11.11
CA GLN A 279 6.57 -0.73 12.39
C GLN A 279 7.68 -0.44 13.40
N GLY A 280 8.69 -1.31 13.51
CA GLY A 280 9.81 -1.13 14.43
C GLY A 280 10.62 0.11 14.13
N LEU A 281 10.90 0.38 12.85
CA LEU A 281 11.65 1.58 12.46
C LEU A 281 10.79 2.85 12.46
N ASN A 282 9.48 2.76 12.22
CA ASN A 282 8.59 3.93 12.33
C ASN A 282 8.55 4.49 13.75
N VAL A 283 8.72 3.66 14.80
CA VAL A 283 8.89 4.16 16.17
C VAL A 283 10.08 5.11 16.25
N VAL A 284 11.21 4.75 15.67
CA VAL A 284 12.44 5.56 15.67
C VAL A 284 12.26 6.83 14.83
N TRP A 285 11.70 6.70 13.63
CA TRP A 285 11.55 7.81 12.68
C TRP A 285 10.51 8.85 13.09
N THR A 286 9.65 8.53 14.05
CA THR A 286 8.64 9.44 14.61
C THR A 286 9.06 10.07 15.94
N LEU A 287 10.18 9.65 16.55
CA LEU A 287 10.73 10.28 17.76
C LEU A 287 11.01 11.78 17.60
N PRO A 288 11.58 12.26 16.48
CA PRO A 288 11.81 13.69 16.31
C PRO A 288 10.48 14.46 16.24
N PRO A 289 10.33 15.54 17.01
CA PRO A 289 9.10 16.32 17.03
C PRO A 289 8.95 17.12 15.73
N THR A 290 7.70 17.37 15.30
CA THR A 290 7.40 18.00 14.00
C THR A 290 7.76 19.49 13.94
N ASP A 291 7.92 20.13 15.09
CA ASP A 291 8.37 21.51 15.28
C ASP A 291 9.91 21.65 15.23
N SER A 292 10.63 20.59 14.83
CA SER A 292 12.09 20.59 14.78
C SER A 292 12.62 20.10 13.44
N TRP A 293 13.72 20.69 12.98
CA TRP A 293 14.45 20.23 11.80
C TRP A 293 14.97 18.79 11.92
N THR A 294 15.05 18.26 13.14
CA THR A 294 15.39 16.85 13.38
C THR A 294 14.38 15.89 12.75
N ALA A 295 13.13 16.30 12.53
CA ALA A 295 12.13 15.53 11.80
C ALA A 295 12.55 15.20 10.36
N ALA A 296 13.33 16.07 9.69
CA ALA A 296 13.82 15.80 8.34
C ALA A 296 14.67 14.51 8.27
N VAL A 297 15.43 14.21 9.33
CA VAL A 297 16.22 12.97 9.43
C VAL A 297 15.29 11.74 9.56
N GLY A 298 14.22 11.86 10.34
CA GLY A 298 13.19 10.81 10.46
C GLY A 298 12.50 10.55 9.12
N LEU A 299 12.13 11.61 8.39
CA LEU A 299 11.52 11.49 7.05
C LEU A 299 12.48 10.85 6.04
N ALA A 300 13.77 11.22 6.06
CA ALA A 300 14.77 10.60 5.19
C ALA A 300 14.99 9.11 5.52
N GLY A 301 15.06 8.76 6.81
CA GLY A 301 15.16 7.36 7.26
C GLY A 301 13.94 6.53 6.84
N HIS A 302 12.73 7.08 7.01
CA HIS A 302 11.50 6.46 6.55
C HIS A 302 11.48 6.26 5.03
N ALA A 303 11.83 7.28 4.25
CA ALA A 303 11.90 7.20 2.79
C ALA A 303 12.87 6.11 2.33
N PHE A 304 14.04 5.98 2.98
CA PHE A 304 15.01 4.93 2.69
C PHE A 304 14.46 3.52 2.98
N VAL A 305 13.94 3.29 4.19
CA VAL A 305 13.42 1.98 4.62
C VAL A 305 12.23 1.54 3.78
N SER A 306 11.29 2.44 3.53
CA SER A 306 10.09 2.13 2.74
C SER A 306 10.42 1.86 1.26
N THR A 307 11.42 2.55 0.72
CA THR A 307 11.94 2.25 -0.62
C THR A 307 12.62 0.87 -0.67
N ALA A 308 13.40 0.52 0.36
CA ALA A 308 14.05 -0.78 0.44
C ALA A 308 13.04 -1.93 0.55
N VAL A 309 11.98 -1.75 1.33
CA VAL A 309 10.85 -2.69 1.42
C VAL A 309 10.12 -2.81 0.08
N THR A 310 9.91 -1.69 -0.62
CA THR A 310 9.30 -1.72 -1.96
C THR A 310 10.18 -2.54 -2.91
N ALA A 311 11.48 -2.29 -2.93
CA ALA A 311 12.44 -3.07 -3.73
C ALA A 311 12.44 -4.56 -3.36
N ALA A 312 12.34 -4.89 -2.07
CA ALA A 312 12.25 -6.27 -1.60
C ALA A 312 11.02 -7.02 -2.14
N LEU A 313 9.86 -6.36 -2.25
CA LEU A 313 8.66 -6.93 -2.87
C LEU A 313 8.89 -7.26 -4.34
N PHE A 314 9.58 -6.37 -5.07
CA PHE A 314 9.96 -6.59 -6.46
C PHE A 314 10.92 -7.77 -6.60
N ILE A 315 11.97 -7.84 -5.78
CA ILE A 315 12.96 -8.93 -5.79
C ILE A 315 12.29 -10.26 -5.46
N PHE A 316 11.43 -10.30 -4.45
CA PHE A 316 10.68 -11.51 -4.09
C PHE A 316 9.81 -12.00 -5.26
N TYR A 317 9.11 -11.07 -5.94
CA TYR A 317 8.32 -11.40 -7.12
C TYR A 317 9.17 -11.98 -8.26
N GLN A 318 10.33 -11.38 -8.57
CA GLN A 318 11.26 -11.87 -9.60
C GLN A 318 11.69 -13.31 -9.33
N GLU A 319 12.15 -13.58 -8.10
CA GLU A 319 12.69 -14.88 -7.70
C GLU A 319 11.66 -16.01 -7.83
N ARG A 320 10.42 -15.75 -7.41
CA ARG A 320 9.35 -16.74 -7.54
C ARG A 320 8.97 -16.98 -8.98
N LEU A 321 8.99 -15.93 -9.80
CA LEU A 321 8.64 -16.05 -11.21
C LEU A 321 9.72 -16.79 -12.01
N ALA A 322 11.00 -16.53 -11.72
CA ALA A 322 12.13 -17.26 -12.28
C ALA A 322 12.05 -18.75 -11.91
N PHE A 323 11.81 -19.05 -10.63
CA PHE A 323 11.67 -20.42 -10.16
C PHE A 323 10.50 -21.16 -10.81
N LEU A 324 9.32 -20.52 -10.91
CA LEU A 324 8.15 -21.13 -11.55
C LEU A 324 8.40 -21.41 -13.04
N ARG A 325 9.11 -20.52 -13.75
CA ARG A 325 9.48 -20.74 -15.16
C ARG A 325 10.45 -21.91 -15.31
N ALA A 326 11.48 -21.99 -14.47
CA ALA A 326 12.45 -23.09 -14.48
C ALA A 326 11.76 -24.44 -14.19
N LEU A 327 10.85 -24.47 -13.22
CA LEU A 327 10.09 -25.67 -12.88
C LEU A 327 9.20 -26.14 -14.05
N VAL A 328 8.49 -25.21 -14.72
CA VAL A 328 7.66 -25.55 -15.88
C VAL A 328 8.52 -26.08 -17.03
N HIS A 329 9.65 -25.45 -17.31
CA HIS A 329 10.59 -25.90 -18.34
C HIS A 329 11.09 -27.32 -18.07
N PHE A 330 11.56 -27.58 -16.85
CA PHE A 330 12.02 -28.89 -16.40
C PHE A 330 10.93 -29.98 -16.55
N LEU A 331 9.71 -29.72 -16.09
CA LEU A 331 8.59 -30.68 -16.21
C LEU A 331 8.20 -30.92 -17.67
N SER A 332 8.28 -29.91 -18.53
CA SER A 332 8.01 -30.06 -19.97
C SER A 332 9.10 -30.88 -20.69
N GLY A 333 10.36 -30.72 -20.29
CA GLY A 333 11.49 -31.49 -20.81
C GLY A 333 11.36 -32.99 -20.49
N GLN A 334 11.07 -33.32 -19.22
CA GLN A 334 10.86 -34.71 -18.80
C GLN A 334 9.70 -35.39 -19.53
N ARG A 335 8.61 -34.66 -19.78
CA ARG A 335 7.46 -35.20 -20.53
C ARG A 335 7.83 -35.54 -21.98
N ASN A 336 8.70 -34.76 -22.61
CA ASN A 336 9.14 -35.00 -23.97
C ASN A 336 10.11 -36.20 -24.04
N GLU A 337 11.03 -36.35 -23.09
CA GLU A 337 11.93 -37.52 -23.01
C GLU A 337 11.18 -38.84 -22.80
N ALA A 338 10.13 -38.84 -21.96
CA ALA A 338 9.30 -40.02 -21.72
C ALA A 338 8.44 -40.45 -22.93
N GLN A 339 8.32 -39.59 -23.96
CA GLN A 339 7.54 -39.86 -25.18
C GLN A 339 8.40 -40.29 -26.38
N VAL A 340 9.73 -40.23 -26.30
CA VAL A 340 10.61 -40.76 -27.35
C VAL A 340 10.71 -42.28 -27.18
N PRO A 341 10.22 -43.11 -28.13
CA PRO A 341 10.38 -44.55 -28.04
C PRO A 341 11.87 -44.88 -28.10
N SER A 342 12.36 -45.67 -27.16
CA SER A 342 13.68 -46.31 -27.23
C SER A 342 13.69 -47.23 -28.45
N GLY A 343 14.13 -46.70 -29.59
CA GLY A 343 14.29 -47.41 -30.85
C GLY A 343 15.41 -48.43 -30.83
#